data_AF-A0A0G2HGP5-F1
#
_entry.id   AF-A0A0G2HGP5-F1
#
_cell.length_a   1.000
_cell.length_b   1.000
_cell.length_c   1.000
_cell.angle_alpha   90.00
_cell.angle_beta   90.00
_cell.angle_gamma   90.00
#
_symmetry.space_group_name_H-M   'P 1'
#
loop_
_entity.id
_entity.type
_entity.pdbx_description
1 polymer ?
#
loop_
_entity_poly.entity_id
_entity_poly.type
_entity_poly.pdbx_seq_one_letter_code
_entity_poly.pdbx_strand_id
1 'polypeptide(L)'
;MSQSFPFTSRIPGNAKKPSNCYSGLGERLNALSLRAPTEVVTEVVNETAVENIAPGPELKKKVIVVGAGIAGLRAAAVLHRHGVDVVVLEARDRIGGRIFTSRKEGSATRDIGAAWMHETSQNKLVKLISKLGIEYYYDDGTPLYYTEQGRAGAQFKAKKVADEFADYCEWYYETNPNAEDKSVDDFVKEFVAQHELIGSDERAWAPQAVKEVELWIGTSTEQASSKHLSYFVTERNLYMKGGYDSIINWTADSIKDNPKIIQLNELVDQVNWNENGLEPLSVRCKNADGEVHTVVGDAIIMTTPLGTYHHNLISFNPPLPDDIQHGISKFSYGALGKVFFEFSEIFWSKDNDQFIYYPSPPDEEEEVLSSSSYGSNSSEGSDNILAYPTVTINLALVVDKKELCVQISEPLTQRIEAMADKKKLYKFFEPLFKLLRTEPYRALPRLVNVETTHWTQDPLAGFGTYSADKVGDDPDLLIEALENHKGGRLQFAGEHCTKVANGCVHGAFATGETSAKNLLASFGIQYDGGDLVSLK
;
A
#
# COMPACT_ATOMS: atom_id res chain seq x y z
N MET A 1 -11.95 30.76 -44.88
CA MET A 1 -10.58 30.91 -44.34
C MET A 1 -10.45 29.96 -43.16
N SER A 2 -9.97 28.75 -43.40
CA SER A 2 -9.65 27.76 -42.38
C SER A 2 -8.15 27.85 -42.09
N GLN A 3 -7.77 28.44 -40.96
CA GLN A 3 -6.38 28.43 -40.52
C GLN A 3 -6.10 27.11 -39.80
N SER A 4 -5.35 26.25 -40.48
CA SER A 4 -4.73 25.05 -39.93
C SER A 4 -3.42 25.44 -39.22
N PHE A 5 -3.35 25.26 -37.91
CA PHE A 5 -2.08 25.32 -37.17
C PHE A 5 -1.40 23.95 -37.23
N PRO A 6 -0.16 23.83 -37.74
CA PRO A 6 0.59 22.59 -37.67
C PRO A 6 1.21 22.45 -36.27
N PHE A 7 0.71 21.49 -35.48
CA PHE A 7 1.42 21.04 -34.28
C PHE A 7 2.60 20.16 -34.70
N THR A 8 3.80 20.74 -34.72
CA THR A 8 5.05 19.97 -34.68
C THR A 8 5.94 20.51 -33.57
N SER A 9 5.75 20.00 -32.37
CA SER A 9 6.81 19.84 -31.38
C SER A 9 6.60 18.50 -30.69
N ARG A 10 7.23 17.46 -31.23
CA ARG A 10 7.50 16.25 -30.44
C ARG A 10 8.54 16.65 -29.41
N ILE A 11 8.09 17.05 -28.23
CA ILE A 11 8.91 16.98 -27.03
C ILE A 11 9.22 15.49 -26.85
N PRO A 12 10.48 15.07 -26.71
CA PRO A 12 10.78 13.68 -26.38
C PRO A 12 10.13 13.38 -25.03
N GLY A 13 9.12 12.52 -25.02
CA GLY A 13 8.45 12.08 -23.81
C GLY A 13 9.37 11.22 -22.97
N ASN A 14 10.12 11.86 -22.07
CA ASN A 14 10.59 11.28 -20.82
C ASN A 14 9.81 11.97 -19.69
N ALA A 15 8.52 11.69 -19.60
CA ALA A 15 7.75 12.01 -18.39
C ALA A 15 7.51 10.68 -17.69
N LYS A 16 8.49 10.24 -16.89
CA LYS A 16 8.26 9.19 -15.90
C LYS A 16 7.56 9.89 -14.73
N LYS A 17 6.23 9.96 -14.75
CA LYS A 17 5.51 10.31 -13.53
C LYS A 17 5.81 9.22 -12.49
N PRO A 18 6.47 9.52 -11.36
CA PRO A 18 6.56 8.56 -10.28
C PRO A 18 5.13 8.41 -9.75
N SER A 19 4.57 7.21 -9.90
CA SER A 19 3.41 6.79 -9.14
C SER A 19 3.85 5.71 -8.17
N ASN A 20 3.50 5.87 -6.90
CA ASN A 20 3.56 4.79 -5.92
C ASN A 20 2.75 3.58 -6.37
N CYS A 21 1.80 3.69 -7.32
CA CYS A 21 1.03 2.58 -7.89
C CYS A 21 1.41 2.12 -9.31
N TYR A 22 2.45 2.73 -9.91
CA TYR A 22 2.99 2.36 -11.23
C TYR A 22 3.35 0.86 -11.28
N SER A 23 3.40 0.24 -12.47
CA SER A 23 3.74 -1.19 -12.63
C SER A 23 5.08 -1.47 -13.35
N GLY A 24 5.88 -0.45 -13.70
CA GLY A 24 7.30 -0.62 -14.09
C GLY A 24 7.59 -1.35 -15.42
N LEU A 25 6.60 -1.93 -16.10
CA LEU A 25 6.83 -2.89 -17.18
C LEU A 25 6.93 -2.27 -18.59
N GLY A 26 7.64 -1.15 -18.68
CA GLY A 26 7.99 -0.46 -19.93
C GLY A 26 9.48 -0.52 -20.30
N GLU A 27 10.31 -1.27 -19.56
CA GLU A 27 11.73 -1.38 -19.89
C GLU A 27 11.94 -2.30 -21.10
N ARG A 28 12.18 -1.68 -22.25
CA ARG A 28 12.78 -2.35 -23.39
C ARG A 28 14.20 -2.80 -23.00
N LEU A 29 14.42 -4.10 -23.05
CA LEU A 29 15.74 -4.72 -23.17
C LEU A 29 16.54 -3.98 -24.25
N ASN A 30 17.53 -3.19 -23.84
CA ASN A 30 18.48 -2.64 -24.79
C ASN A 30 19.39 -3.77 -25.29
N ALA A 31 19.41 -3.90 -26.61
CA ALA A 31 20.09 -4.94 -27.36
C ALA A 31 21.59 -4.99 -27.02
N LEU A 32 22.04 -6.13 -26.50
CA LEU A 32 23.45 -6.53 -26.52
C LEU A 32 23.87 -6.72 -27.98
N SER A 33 24.89 -5.97 -28.39
CA SER A 33 25.47 -6.09 -29.73
C SER A 33 26.11 -7.47 -29.92
N LEU A 34 25.65 -8.20 -30.93
CA LEU A 34 26.28 -9.41 -31.43
C LEU A 34 27.69 -9.09 -31.94
N ARG A 35 28.73 -9.65 -31.30
CA ARG A 35 30.06 -9.82 -31.90
C ARG A 35 30.16 -11.23 -32.48
N ALA A 36 30.69 -11.31 -33.70
CA ALA A 36 30.86 -12.52 -34.50
C ALA A 36 31.76 -13.58 -33.82
N PRO A 37 31.59 -14.87 -34.13
CA PRO A 37 32.32 -15.95 -33.49
C PRO A 37 33.75 -16.07 -34.02
N THR A 38 34.72 -16.12 -33.11
CA THR A 38 36.08 -16.58 -33.38
C THR A 38 36.15 -18.10 -33.17
N GLU A 39 36.73 -18.80 -34.15
CA GLU A 39 36.94 -20.25 -34.13
C GLU A 39 37.72 -20.69 -32.89
N VAL A 40 37.19 -21.67 -32.16
CA VAL A 40 37.89 -22.39 -31.09
C VAL A 40 38.27 -23.76 -31.63
N VAL A 41 39.57 -24.01 -31.63
CA VAL A 41 40.21 -25.29 -31.99
C VAL A 41 39.87 -26.33 -30.92
N THR A 42 39.30 -27.45 -31.33
CA THR A 42 39.03 -28.60 -30.46
C THR A 42 40.31 -29.43 -30.27
N GLU A 43 40.86 -29.43 -29.05
CA GLU A 43 41.79 -30.48 -28.60
C GLU A 43 40.99 -31.59 -27.90
N VAL A 44 41.18 -32.82 -28.38
CA VAL A 44 40.59 -34.04 -27.84
C VAL A 44 41.46 -34.51 -26.68
N VAL A 45 40.93 -34.49 -25.45
CA VAL A 45 41.56 -35.12 -24.29
C VAL A 45 40.73 -36.35 -23.91
N ASN A 46 41.38 -37.52 -23.90
CA ASN A 46 40.77 -38.82 -23.59
C ASN A 46 40.21 -38.86 -22.15
N GLU A 47 38.91 -39.12 -22.02
CA GLU A 47 38.27 -39.47 -20.75
C GLU A 47 38.56 -40.92 -20.37
N THR A 48 39.23 -41.12 -19.24
CA THR A 48 39.20 -42.40 -18.52
C THR A 48 37.87 -42.53 -17.77
N ALA A 49 37.20 -43.66 -17.99
CA ALA A 49 35.90 -44.00 -17.42
C ALA A 49 35.87 -43.88 -15.89
N VAL A 50 35.08 -42.92 -15.39
CA VAL A 50 34.58 -42.91 -14.01
C VAL A 50 33.24 -43.62 -14.02
N GLU A 51 33.09 -44.65 -13.19
CA GLU A 51 31.86 -45.42 -13.07
C GLU A 51 30.68 -44.50 -12.72
N ASN A 52 29.65 -44.51 -13.59
CA ASN A 52 28.38 -43.83 -13.39
C ASN A 52 27.64 -44.40 -12.17
N ILE A 53 27.84 -43.79 -11.01
CA ILE A 53 26.91 -43.92 -9.89
C ILE A 53 25.65 -43.14 -10.30
N ALA A 54 24.53 -43.86 -10.51
CA ALA A 54 23.26 -43.22 -10.79
C ALA A 54 22.95 -42.18 -9.69
N PRO A 55 22.63 -40.93 -10.04
CA PRO A 55 22.24 -39.95 -9.04
C PRO A 55 21.00 -40.47 -8.32
N GLY A 56 21.05 -40.47 -6.98
CA GLY A 56 19.87 -40.75 -6.16
C GLY A 56 18.74 -39.77 -6.47
N PRO A 57 17.50 -40.01 -6.01
CA PRO A 57 16.40 -39.07 -6.23
C PRO A 57 16.80 -37.70 -5.68
N GLU A 58 16.88 -36.69 -6.55
CA GLU A 58 17.11 -35.31 -6.11
C GLU A 58 16.03 -34.93 -5.11
N LEU A 59 16.45 -34.64 -3.87
CA LEU A 59 15.56 -34.13 -2.84
C LEU A 59 14.98 -32.82 -3.33
N LYS A 60 13.64 -32.73 -3.39
CA LYS A 60 12.94 -31.49 -3.75
C LYS A 60 13.36 -30.38 -2.78
N LYS A 61 13.75 -29.23 -3.33
CA LYS A 61 14.03 -28.03 -2.54
C LYS A 61 12.78 -27.62 -1.75
N LYS A 62 12.97 -27.25 -0.48
CA LYS A 62 11.91 -26.80 0.41
C LYS A 62 12.04 -25.31 0.73
N VAL A 63 10.99 -24.55 0.51
CA VAL A 63 10.93 -23.11 0.82
C VAL A 63 9.92 -22.85 1.92
N ILE A 64 10.32 -22.05 2.91
CA ILE A 64 9.44 -21.55 3.96
C ILE A 64 9.01 -20.13 3.59
N VAL A 65 7.71 -19.88 3.56
CA VAL A 65 7.14 -18.54 3.33
C VAL A 65 6.49 -18.07 4.63
N VAL A 66 6.95 -16.94 5.16
CA VAL A 66 6.41 -16.36 6.41
C VAL A 66 5.37 -15.30 6.05
N GLY A 67 4.11 -15.61 6.33
CA GLY A 67 2.92 -14.80 6.00
C GLY A 67 2.15 -15.32 4.78
N ALA A 68 0.84 -15.45 4.91
CA ALA A 68 -0.11 -15.77 3.84
C ALA A 68 -0.89 -14.52 3.37
N GLY A 69 -0.22 -13.36 3.36
CA GLY A 69 -0.65 -12.21 2.58
C GLY A 69 -0.50 -12.47 1.07
N ILE A 70 -0.97 -11.55 0.24
CA ILE A 70 -0.96 -11.76 -1.23
C ILE A 70 0.45 -12.01 -1.80
N ALA A 71 1.48 -11.37 -1.23
CA ALA A 71 2.88 -11.58 -1.63
C ALA A 71 3.32 -13.03 -1.35
N GLY A 72 3.09 -13.52 -0.13
CA GLY A 72 3.46 -14.87 0.27
C GLY A 72 2.69 -15.94 -0.48
N LEU A 73 1.37 -15.75 -0.64
CA LEU A 73 0.53 -16.66 -1.43
C LEU A 73 1.00 -16.72 -2.89
N ARG A 74 1.32 -15.58 -3.51
CA ARG A 74 1.83 -15.56 -4.89
C ARG A 74 3.18 -16.27 -4.99
N ALA A 75 4.12 -15.98 -4.09
CA ALA A 75 5.42 -16.64 -4.07
C ALA A 75 5.27 -18.16 -3.95
N ALA A 76 4.45 -18.62 -3.00
CA ALA A 76 4.18 -20.02 -2.74
C ALA A 76 3.53 -20.72 -3.94
N ALA A 77 2.51 -20.11 -4.56
CA ALA A 77 1.83 -20.67 -5.72
C ALA A 77 2.78 -20.83 -6.92
N VAL A 78 3.67 -19.86 -7.16
CA VAL A 78 4.67 -19.92 -8.23
C VAL A 78 5.68 -21.03 -7.97
N LEU A 79 6.26 -21.09 -6.77
CA LEU A 79 7.23 -22.13 -6.39
C LEU A 79 6.62 -23.54 -6.46
N HIS A 80 5.42 -23.71 -5.91
CA HIS A 80 4.71 -24.99 -5.92
C HIS A 80 4.46 -25.51 -7.34
N ARG A 81 4.04 -24.62 -8.26
CA ARG A 81 3.85 -24.95 -9.68
C ARG A 81 5.14 -25.46 -10.34
N HIS A 82 6.30 -24.98 -9.88
CA HIS A 82 7.61 -25.37 -10.41
C HIS A 82 8.24 -26.56 -9.64
N GLY A 83 7.43 -27.30 -8.88
CA GLY A 83 7.84 -28.55 -8.24
C GLY A 83 8.63 -28.40 -6.94
N VAL A 84 8.78 -27.17 -6.44
CA VAL A 84 9.39 -26.86 -5.15
C VAL A 84 8.42 -27.25 -4.02
N ASP A 85 8.94 -27.86 -2.95
CA ASP A 85 8.17 -28.11 -1.74
C ASP A 85 8.02 -26.79 -0.97
N VAL A 86 6.80 -26.43 -0.57
CA VAL A 86 6.52 -25.12 0.04
C VAL A 86 5.69 -25.29 1.29
N VAL A 87 6.06 -24.55 2.33
CA VAL A 87 5.26 -24.34 3.52
C VAL A 87 5.08 -22.85 3.76
N VAL A 88 3.83 -22.41 3.91
CA VAL A 88 3.40 -21.06 4.24
C VAL A 88 2.95 -21.07 5.69
N LEU A 89 3.58 -20.25 6.51
CA LEU A 89 3.29 -20.10 7.94
C LEU A 89 2.61 -18.76 8.17
N GLU A 90 1.33 -18.80 8.55
CA GLU A 90 0.51 -17.62 8.76
C GLU A 90 0.08 -17.53 10.22
N ALA A 91 0.38 -16.41 10.86
CA ALA A 91 0.10 -16.21 12.28
C ALA A 91 -1.40 -16.10 12.59
N ARG A 92 -2.22 -15.66 11.62
CA ARG A 92 -3.68 -15.56 11.78
C ARG A 92 -4.37 -16.89 11.53
N ASP A 93 -5.63 -16.95 11.92
CA ASP A 93 -6.59 -18.01 11.59
C ASP A 93 -7.16 -17.90 10.16
N ARG A 94 -6.59 -17.02 9.33
CA ARG A 94 -7.03 -16.74 7.95
C ARG A 94 -5.87 -16.30 7.06
N ILE A 95 -6.02 -16.54 5.77
CA ILE A 95 -5.16 -15.94 4.74
C ILE A 95 -5.55 -14.48 4.44
N GLY A 96 -4.73 -13.81 3.62
CA GLY A 96 -5.00 -12.48 3.05
C GLY A 96 -4.33 -11.33 3.79
N GLY A 97 -3.94 -11.50 5.06
CA GLY A 97 -3.25 -10.45 5.82
C GLY A 97 -4.05 -9.15 5.88
N ARG A 98 -3.46 -8.05 5.36
CA ARG A 98 -4.08 -6.71 5.23
C ARG A 98 -5.17 -6.62 4.16
N ILE A 99 -5.44 -7.69 3.42
CA ILE A 99 -6.58 -7.82 2.53
C ILE A 99 -7.63 -8.65 3.27
N PHE A 100 -8.58 -7.97 3.91
CA PHE A 100 -9.57 -8.59 4.78
C PHE A 100 -10.97 -8.07 4.48
N THR A 101 -11.82 -8.98 4.01
CA THR A 101 -13.24 -8.74 3.81
C THR A 101 -14.03 -9.30 4.99
N SER A 102 -14.71 -8.43 5.74
CA SER A 102 -15.64 -8.80 6.79
C SER A 102 -16.99 -9.17 6.19
N ARG A 103 -17.49 -10.36 6.56
CA ARG A 103 -18.80 -10.91 6.15
C ARG A 103 -19.64 -11.28 7.38
N LYS A 104 -19.59 -10.46 8.43
CA LYS A 104 -20.32 -10.71 9.68
C LYS A 104 -21.83 -10.77 9.41
N GLU A 105 -22.49 -11.80 9.96
CA GLU A 105 -23.94 -11.95 9.86
C GLU A 105 -24.66 -10.70 10.38
N GLY A 106 -25.64 -10.21 9.62
CA GLY A 106 -26.38 -8.99 9.95
C GLY A 106 -25.68 -7.66 9.61
N SER A 107 -24.43 -7.69 9.11
CA SER A 107 -23.72 -6.51 8.59
C SER A 107 -23.56 -6.58 7.08
N ALA A 108 -23.37 -5.43 6.43
CA ALA A 108 -22.93 -5.41 5.04
C ALA A 108 -21.53 -6.04 4.90
N THR A 109 -21.26 -6.68 3.76
CA THR A 109 -19.91 -7.08 3.38
C THR A 109 -19.04 -5.83 3.27
N ARG A 110 -17.92 -5.79 3.99
CA ARG A 110 -17.01 -4.63 4.02
C ARG A 110 -15.57 -5.08 3.85
N ASP A 111 -14.84 -4.41 2.98
CA ASP A 111 -13.39 -4.51 2.97
C ASP A 111 -12.78 -3.64 4.06
N ILE A 112 -12.39 -4.29 5.16
CA ILE A 112 -11.72 -3.70 6.32
C ILE A 112 -10.29 -3.27 5.94
N GLY A 113 -9.67 -4.04 5.06
CA GLY A 113 -8.34 -3.78 4.50
C GLY A 113 -8.40 -3.09 3.13
N ALA A 114 -7.62 -3.58 2.17
CA ALA A 114 -7.67 -3.12 0.79
C ALA A 114 -9.08 -3.28 0.17
N ALA A 115 -9.55 -2.26 -0.55
CA ALA A 115 -10.88 -2.24 -1.20
C ALA A 115 -10.84 -1.71 -2.65
N TRP A 116 -9.79 -0.97 -3.02
CA TRP A 116 -9.63 -0.35 -4.33
C TRP A 116 -8.55 -1.03 -5.19
N MET A 117 -8.82 -1.13 -6.49
CA MET A 117 -7.80 -1.38 -7.50
C MET A 117 -7.46 -0.06 -8.17
N HIS A 118 -6.21 0.35 -8.01
CA HIS A 118 -5.68 1.56 -8.62
C HIS A 118 -5.09 1.29 -10.00
N GLU A 119 -5.08 2.32 -10.86
CA GLU A 119 -4.43 2.32 -12.18
C GLU A 119 -4.86 1.19 -13.11
N THR A 120 -6.13 1.23 -13.51
CA THR A 120 -6.76 0.11 -14.24
C THR A 120 -6.12 -0.26 -15.58
N SER A 121 -5.27 0.58 -16.17
CA SER A 121 -4.60 0.26 -17.43
C SER A 121 -3.33 -0.59 -17.23
N GLN A 122 -2.61 -0.37 -16.13
CA GLN A 122 -1.32 -1.02 -15.82
C GLN A 122 -1.46 -2.16 -14.80
N ASN A 123 -2.45 -2.08 -13.93
CA ASN A 123 -2.69 -3.06 -12.90
C ASN A 123 -3.16 -4.39 -13.49
N LYS A 124 -2.25 -5.36 -13.57
CA LYS A 124 -2.54 -6.68 -14.14
C LYS A 124 -3.63 -7.45 -13.37
N LEU A 125 -3.82 -7.18 -12.07
CA LEU A 125 -4.88 -7.83 -11.29
C LEU A 125 -6.27 -7.40 -11.73
N VAL A 126 -6.42 -6.24 -12.38
CA VAL A 126 -7.71 -5.79 -12.95
C VAL A 126 -8.22 -6.75 -14.02
N LYS A 127 -7.34 -7.49 -14.72
CA LYS A 127 -7.74 -8.53 -15.67
C LYS A 127 -8.48 -9.69 -15.01
N LEU A 128 -8.32 -9.88 -13.69
CA LEU A 128 -9.05 -10.90 -12.93
C LEU A 128 -10.52 -10.55 -12.74
N ILE A 129 -10.90 -9.27 -12.79
CA ILE A 129 -12.29 -8.84 -12.59
C ILE A 129 -13.22 -9.54 -13.58
N SER A 130 -12.91 -9.47 -14.88
CA SER A 130 -13.73 -10.13 -15.90
C SER A 130 -13.62 -11.66 -15.85
N LYS A 131 -12.45 -12.21 -15.50
CA LYS A 131 -12.22 -13.66 -15.39
C LYS A 131 -12.99 -14.29 -14.24
N LEU A 132 -13.12 -13.57 -13.12
CA LEU A 132 -13.77 -14.03 -11.90
C LEU A 132 -15.23 -13.55 -11.78
N GLY A 133 -15.70 -12.72 -12.72
CA GLY A 133 -17.05 -12.16 -12.66
C GLY A 133 -17.25 -11.23 -11.46
N ILE A 134 -16.21 -10.52 -11.03
CA ILE A 134 -16.27 -9.60 -9.90
C ILE A 134 -17.01 -8.33 -10.34
N GLU A 135 -18.03 -7.94 -9.57
CA GLU A 135 -18.68 -6.65 -9.75
C GLU A 135 -17.80 -5.52 -9.22
N TYR A 136 -17.84 -4.36 -9.86
CA TYR A 136 -17.03 -3.21 -9.49
C TYR A 136 -17.78 -1.90 -9.68
N TYR A 137 -17.23 -0.82 -9.12
CA TYR A 137 -17.69 0.55 -9.29
C TYR A 137 -16.48 1.43 -9.56
N TYR A 138 -16.52 2.25 -10.62
CA TYR A 138 -15.51 3.28 -10.83
C TYR A 138 -15.83 4.47 -9.93
N ASP A 139 -14.86 4.90 -9.13
CA ASP A 139 -15.00 6.01 -8.18
C ASP A 139 -14.58 7.37 -8.79
N ASP A 140 -14.83 7.52 -10.09
CA ASP A 140 -14.53 8.72 -10.87
C ASP A 140 -15.73 9.69 -10.96
N GLY A 141 -16.69 9.55 -10.04
CA GLY A 141 -17.74 10.54 -9.84
C GLY A 141 -17.16 11.89 -9.41
N THR A 142 -17.95 12.96 -9.60
CA THR A 142 -17.54 14.28 -9.13
C THR A 142 -17.67 14.34 -7.61
N PRO A 143 -16.59 14.53 -6.85
CA PRO A 143 -16.67 14.65 -5.40
C PRO A 143 -17.37 15.95 -4.99
N LEU A 144 -17.95 15.97 -3.80
CA LEU A 144 -18.37 17.22 -3.16
C LEU A 144 -17.36 17.63 -2.09
N TYR A 145 -16.92 18.88 -2.16
CA TYR A 145 -16.04 19.47 -1.16
C TYR A 145 -16.86 20.19 -0.08
N TYR A 146 -16.43 20.04 1.16
CA TYR A 146 -17.05 20.64 2.34
C TYR A 146 -15.99 21.36 3.18
N THR A 147 -16.41 22.46 3.77
CA THR A 147 -15.72 23.17 4.86
C THR A 147 -16.66 23.25 6.05
N GLU A 148 -16.24 23.84 7.18
CA GLU A 148 -17.17 24.05 8.31
C GLU A 148 -18.40 24.90 7.92
N GLN A 149 -18.28 25.74 6.88
CA GLN A 149 -19.36 26.59 6.39
C GLN A 149 -20.37 25.81 5.51
N GLY A 150 -20.11 24.53 5.23
CA GLY A 150 -20.95 23.67 4.42
C GLY A 150 -20.31 23.30 3.09
N ARG A 151 -21.15 23.01 2.08
CA ARG A 151 -20.68 22.60 0.75
C ARG A 151 -19.96 23.76 0.06
N ALA A 152 -18.72 23.54 -0.35
CA ALA A 152 -17.96 24.49 -1.14
C ALA A 152 -18.57 24.63 -2.55
N GLY A 153 -18.66 25.88 -3.02
CA GLY A 153 -19.19 26.22 -4.34
C GLY A 153 -18.18 26.04 -5.46
N ALA A 154 -18.62 26.18 -6.72
CA ALA A 154 -17.77 26.04 -7.90
C ALA A 154 -16.61 27.06 -8.00
N GLN A 155 -16.63 28.13 -7.20
CA GLN A 155 -15.54 29.10 -7.12
C GLN A 155 -14.44 28.70 -6.12
N PHE A 156 -14.62 27.61 -5.37
CA PHE A 156 -13.61 27.08 -4.46
C PHE A 156 -12.54 26.34 -5.24
N LYS A 157 -11.37 26.99 -5.40
CA LYS A 157 -10.27 26.50 -6.26
C LYS A 157 -9.07 25.93 -5.50
N ALA A 158 -9.15 25.84 -4.17
CA ALA A 158 -8.03 25.37 -3.34
C ALA A 158 -7.50 24.00 -3.77
N LYS A 159 -8.37 23.07 -4.18
CA LYS A 159 -7.96 21.76 -4.70
C LYS A 159 -7.09 21.86 -5.96
N LYS A 160 -7.32 22.85 -6.82
CA LYS A 160 -6.48 23.05 -8.01
C LYS A 160 -5.10 23.58 -7.69
N VAL A 161 -5.00 24.42 -6.67
CA VAL A 161 -3.69 24.86 -6.16
C VAL A 161 -2.97 23.71 -5.45
N ALA A 162 -3.69 22.84 -4.75
CA ALA A 162 -3.12 21.62 -4.17
C ALA A 162 -2.60 20.65 -5.24
N ASP A 163 -3.34 20.47 -6.35
CA ASP A 163 -2.88 19.69 -7.52
C ASP A 163 -1.60 20.31 -8.11
N GLU A 164 -1.58 21.64 -8.29
CA GLU A 164 -0.43 22.39 -8.81
C GLU A 164 0.79 22.28 -7.88
N PHE A 165 0.59 22.34 -6.57
CA PHE A 165 1.66 22.17 -5.58
C PHE A 165 2.33 20.79 -5.69
N ALA A 166 1.57 19.73 -5.92
CA ALA A 166 2.15 18.40 -6.07
C ALA A 166 2.99 18.26 -7.34
N ASP A 167 2.51 18.80 -8.47
CA ASP A 167 3.29 18.89 -9.71
C ASP A 167 4.56 19.76 -9.48
N TYR A 168 4.45 20.81 -8.67
CA TYR A 168 5.58 21.67 -8.28
C TYR A 168 6.61 20.92 -7.44
N CYS A 169 6.20 20.06 -6.50
CA CYS A 169 7.14 19.23 -5.73
C CYS A 169 7.98 18.35 -6.66
N GLU A 170 7.35 17.62 -7.58
CA GLU A 170 8.05 16.79 -8.56
C GLU A 170 9.07 17.62 -9.34
N TRP A 171 8.63 18.72 -9.96
CA TRP A 171 9.51 19.62 -10.72
C TRP A 171 10.67 20.19 -9.88
N TYR A 172 10.38 20.61 -8.64
CA TYR A 172 11.36 21.26 -7.77
C TYR A 172 12.50 20.31 -7.42
N TYR A 173 12.18 19.08 -7.02
CA TYR A 173 13.20 18.09 -6.63
C TYR A 173 13.92 17.48 -7.83
N GLU A 174 13.26 17.35 -8.99
CA GLU A 174 13.95 16.98 -10.24
C GLU A 174 14.95 18.06 -10.68
N THR A 175 14.59 19.33 -10.55
CA THR A 175 15.45 20.46 -10.94
C THR A 175 16.55 20.72 -9.91
N ASN A 176 16.30 20.40 -8.63
CA ASN A 176 17.20 20.63 -7.51
C ASN A 176 17.46 19.30 -6.76
N PRO A 177 18.22 18.36 -7.34
CA PRO A 177 18.38 17.01 -6.78
C PRO A 177 19.07 16.97 -5.40
N ASN A 178 19.79 18.04 -5.05
CA ASN A 178 20.45 18.21 -3.74
C ASN A 178 19.64 19.06 -2.75
N ALA A 179 18.42 19.47 -3.11
CA ALA A 179 17.56 20.20 -2.18
C ALA A 179 17.22 19.31 -0.98
N GLU A 180 17.15 19.94 0.19
CA GLU A 180 16.72 19.27 1.41
C GLU A 180 15.24 18.88 1.30
N ASP A 181 14.90 17.72 1.85
CA ASP A 181 13.52 17.28 1.93
C ASP A 181 12.77 18.11 2.98
N LYS A 182 11.53 18.50 2.66
CA LYS A 182 10.66 19.29 3.53
C LYS A 182 9.37 18.52 3.78
N SER A 183 8.72 18.82 4.90
CA SER A 183 7.36 18.33 5.11
C SER A 183 6.44 18.89 4.01
N VAL A 184 5.43 18.11 3.64
CA VAL A 184 4.38 18.55 2.70
C VAL A 184 3.70 19.83 3.22
N ASP A 185 3.45 19.92 4.53
CA ASP A 185 2.80 21.07 5.16
C ASP A 185 3.65 22.35 5.11
N ASP A 186 4.95 22.27 5.41
CA ASP A 186 5.84 23.44 5.34
C ASP A 186 6.02 23.89 3.90
N PHE A 187 6.20 22.94 2.98
CA PHE A 187 6.50 23.29 1.61
C PHE A 187 5.30 23.86 0.86
N VAL A 188 4.07 23.40 1.14
CA VAL A 188 2.87 24.03 0.55
C VAL A 188 2.69 25.46 1.05
N LYS A 189 2.96 25.74 2.34
CA LYS A 189 2.90 27.09 2.91
C LYS A 189 3.90 28.02 2.23
N GLU A 190 5.14 27.56 2.02
CA GLU A 190 6.15 28.31 1.27
C GLU A 190 5.72 28.55 -0.20
N PHE A 191 5.23 27.51 -0.87
CA PHE A 191 4.77 27.57 -2.25
C PHE A 191 3.68 28.63 -2.43
N VAL A 192 2.61 28.55 -1.63
CA VAL A 192 1.51 29.52 -1.73
C VAL A 192 1.97 30.91 -1.35
N ALA A 193 2.87 31.06 -0.37
CA ALA A 193 3.42 32.35 0.05
C ALA A 193 4.20 33.05 -1.08
N GLN A 194 5.01 32.30 -1.83
CA GLN A 194 5.89 32.83 -2.87
C GLN A 194 5.21 32.98 -4.24
N HIS A 195 4.10 32.26 -4.47
CA HIS A 195 3.42 32.29 -5.77
C HIS A 195 2.60 33.58 -5.96
N GLU A 196 3.01 34.41 -6.92
CA GLU A 196 2.44 35.76 -7.15
C GLU A 196 0.99 35.74 -7.66
N LEU A 197 0.56 34.64 -8.31
CA LEU A 197 -0.76 34.53 -8.95
C LEU A 197 -1.82 33.85 -8.07
N ILE A 198 -1.47 33.35 -6.89
CA ILE A 198 -2.41 32.72 -5.95
C ILE A 198 -3.09 33.81 -5.11
N GLY A 199 -4.42 33.89 -5.19
CA GLY A 199 -5.22 34.86 -4.42
C GLY A 199 -5.24 34.57 -2.92
N SER A 200 -5.79 35.50 -2.13
CA SER A 200 -5.83 35.39 -0.66
C SER A 200 -6.60 34.15 -0.19
N ASP A 201 -7.76 33.88 -0.81
CA ASP A 201 -8.61 32.76 -0.42
C ASP A 201 -7.93 31.43 -0.76
N GLU A 202 -7.36 31.32 -1.96
CA GLU A 202 -6.62 30.11 -2.33
C GLU A 202 -5.38 29.91 -1.44
N ARG A 203 -4.69 30.98 -1.04
CA ARG A 203 -3.52 30.92 -0.15
C ARG A 203 -3.86 30.37 1.23
N ALA A 204 -5.01 30.75 1.79
CA ALA A 204 -5.47 30.22 3.08
C ALA A 204 -5.93 28.76 2.97
N TRP A 205 -6.65 28.42 1.90
CA TRP A 205 -7.31 27.11 1.79
C TRP A 205 -6.48 26.02 1.10
N ALA A 206 -5.51 26.36 0.25
CA ALA A 206 -4.71 25.37 -0.46
C ALA A 206 -3.91 24.44 0.47
N PRO A 207 -3.28 24.92 1.57
CA PRO A 207 -2.69 24.03 2.56
C PRO A 207 -3.70 23.04 3.15
N GLN A 208 -4.94 23.47 3.41
CA GLN A 208 -5.99 22.56 3.92
C GLN A 208 -6.46 21.56 2.87
N ALA A 209 -6.50 21.96 1.59
CA ALA A 209 -6.81 21.06 0.49
C ALA A 209 -5.69 20.04 0.22
N VAL A 210 -4.42 20.41 0.44
CA VAL A 210 -3.28 19.48 0.34
C VAL A 210 -3.39 18.37 1.37
N LYS A 211 -3.99 18.60 2.54
CA LYS A 211 -4.23 17.52 3.54
C LYS A 211 -5.09 16.36 3.03
N GLU A 212 -5.75 16.49 1.88
CA GLU A 212 -6.40 15.36 1.21
C GLU A 212 -5.42 14.22 0.90
N VAL A 213 -4.15 14.53 0.63
CA VAL A 213 -3.12 13.52 0.30
C VAL A 213 -2.89 12.54 1.45
N GLU A 214 -3.13 12.95 2.70
CA GLU A 214 -2.98 12.09 3.88
C GLU A 214 -3.83 10.82 3.79
N LEU A 215 -4.99 10.92 3.14
CA LEU A 215 -5.95 9.82 2.98
C LEU A 215 -5.52 8.79 1.93
N TRP A 216 -4.38 9.04 1.28
CA TRP A 216 -3.79 8.16 0.29
C TRP A 216 -2.44 7.64 0.72
N ILE A 217 -1.58 8.53 1.23
CA ILE A 217 -0.24 8.16 1.71
C ILE A 217 -0.27 7.59 3.14
N GLY A 218 -1.38 7.75 3.88
CA GLY A 218 -1.54 7.18 5.21
C GLY A 218 -0.64 7.82 6.27
N THR A 219 -0.17 9.05 6.07
CA THR A 219 0.62 9.84 7.04
C THR A 219 0.18 11.29 6.99
N SER A 220 0.36 12.05 8.08
CA SER A 220 0.03 13.47 8.13
C SER A 220 0.95 14.30 7.23
N THR A 221 0.47 15.44 6.70
CA THR A 221 1.29 16.33 5.86
C THR A 221 2.46 16.95 6.62
N GLU A 222 2.36 17.04 7.94
CA GLU A 222 3.43 17.50 8.84
C GLU A 222 4.63 16.55 8.87
N GLN A 223 4.41 15.26 8.57
CA GLN A 223 5.46 14.24 8.56
C GLN A 223 5.80 13.75 7.15
N ALA A 224 4.85 13.83 6.22
CA ALA A 224 5.01 13.37 4.86
C ALA A 224 6.16 14.09 4.15
N SER A 225 6.98 13.34 3.43
CA SER A 225 8.02 13.88 2.56
C SER A 225 7.38 14.57 1.35
N SER A 226 7.75 15.83 1.10
CA SER A 226 7.38 16.50 -0.15
C SER A 226 8.24 16.05 -1.32
N LYS A 227 9.46 15.54 -1.06
CA LYS A 227 10.34 14.94 -2.08
C LYS A 227 9.79 13.66 -2.68
N HIS A 228 9.12 12.86 -1.87
CA HIS A 228 8.53 11.60 -2.25
C HIS A 228 7.00 11.68 -2.41
N LEU A 229 6.45 12.90 -2.54
CA LEU A 229 5.01 13.10 -2.71
C LEU A 229 4.53 12.58 -4.07
N SER A 230 4.13 11.32 -4.10
CA SER A 230 3.60 10.66 -5.29
C SER A 230 2.17 10.21 -5.03
N TYR A 231 1.21 11.03 -5.47
CA TYR A 231 -0.21 10.76 -5.23
C TYR A 231 -1.11 10.97 -6.48
N PHE A 232 -0.64 11.65 -7.52
CA PHE A 232 -1.49 12.01 -8.65
C PHE A 232 -1.30 11.10 -9.86
N VAL A 233 -2.22 10.16 -10.06
CA VAL A 233 -2.35 9.44 -11.33
C VAL A 233 -3.69 9.73 -11.97
N THR A 234 -3.62 10.15 -13.23
CA THR A 234 -4.76 10.44 -14.13
C THR A 234 -5.56 9.19 -14.54
N GLU A 235 -5.26 8.02 -13.98
CA GLU A 235 -5.92 6.76 -14.32
C GLU A 235 -7.15 6.50 -13.45
N ARG A 236 -8.08 5.71 -13.97
CA ARG A 236 -9.31 5.34 -13.25
C ARG A 236 -9.00 4.31 -12.18
N ASN A 237 -9.57 4.49 -11.00
CA ASN A 237 -9.58 3.53 -9.90
C ASN A 237 -10.96 2.88 -9.83
N LEU A 238 -11.02 1.66 -9.28
CA LEU A 238 -12.30 1.00 -9.03
C LEU A 238 -12.36 0.44 -7.63
N TYR A 239 -13.54 0.52 -7.05
CA TYR A 239 -13.93 -0.19 -5.85
C TYR A 239 -14.41 -1.60 -6.25
N MET A 240 -13.88 -2.63 -5.59
CA MET A 240 -14.34 -4.00 -5.83
C MET A 240 -15.57 -4.31 -4.98
N LYS A 241 -16.70 -4.60 -5.63
CA LYS A 241 -17.90 -5.04 -4.93
C LYS A 241 -17.75 -6.50 -4.52
N GLY A 242 -18.31 -6.84 -3.37
CA GLY A 242 -18.36 -8.22 -2.89
C GLY A 242 -17.10 -8.70 -2.17
N GLY A 243 -16.00 -7.94 -2.15
CA GLY A 243 -14.82 -8.20 -1.32
C GLY A 243 -13.52 -8.47 -2.09
N TYR A 244 -12.43 -7.92 -1.58
CA TYR A 244 -11.08 -8.12 -2.11
C TYR A 244 -10.50 -9.51 -1.82
N ASP A 245 -11.06 -10.23 -0.84
CA ASP A 245 -10.76 -11.63 -0.55
C ASP A 245 -10.93 -12.57 -1.76
N SER A 246 -11.75 -12.21 -2.75
CA SER A 246 -11.86 -12.93 -4.04
C SER A 246 -10.51 -13.09 -4.76
N ILE A 247 -9.66 -12.05 -4.74
CA ILE A 247 -8.31 -12.07 -5.34
C ILE A 247 -7.35 -12.91 -4.50
N ILE A 248 -7.49 -12.87 -3.18
CA ILE A 248 -6.73 -13.72 -2.26
C ILE A 248 -7.03 -15.19 -2.51
N ASN A 249 -8.32 -15.54 -2.56
CA ASN A 249 -8.76 -16.90 -2.82
C ASN A 249 -8.22 -17.40 -4.16
N TRP A 250 -8.38 -16.60 -5.22
CA TRP A 250 -7.83 -16.94 -6.54
C TRP A 250 -6.31 -17.18 -6.51
N THR A 251 -5.57 -16.33 -5.79
CA THR A 251 -4.11 -16.47 -5.68
C THR A 251 -3.72 -17.75 -4.95
N ALA A 252 -4.51 -18.18 -3.96
CA ALA A 252 -4.28 -19.37 -3.16
C ALA A 252 -4.86 -20.66 -3.76
N ASP A 253 -5.68 -20.58 -4.83
CA ASP A 253 -6.48 -21.70 -5.34
C ASP A 253 -5.68 -22.98 -5.59
N SER A 254 -4.43 -22.88 -6.07
CA SER A 254 -3.58 -24.04 -6.36
C SER A 254 -2.95 -24.70 -5.13
N ILE A 255 -2.98 -24.05 -3.96
CA ILE A 255 -2.25 -24.49 -2.75
C ILE A 255 -3.13 -24.57 -1.49
N LYS A 256 -4.28 -23.88 -1.45
CA LYS A 256 -5.10 -23.73 -0.25
C LYS A 256 -5.75 -25.01 0.26
N ASP A 257 -6.03 -25.97 -0.63
CA ASP A 257 -6.67 -27.23 -0.27
C ASP A 257 -5.69 -28.23 0.39
N ASN A 258 -4.39 -27.93 0.37
CA ASN A 258 -3.37 -28.75 1.03
C ASN A 258 -2.97 -28.13 2.38
N PRO A 259 -3.45 -28.67 3.52
CA PRO A 259 -3.15 -28.13 4.84
C PRO A 259 -1.68 -28.31 5.25
N LYS A 260 -0.89 -29.09 4.49
CA LYS A 260 0.56 -29.16 4.69
C LYS A 260 1.29 -27.97 4.09
N ILE A 261 0.71 -27.34 3.06
CA ILE A 261 1.28 -26.16 2.40
C ILE A 261 0.91 -24.90 3.18
N ILE A 262 -0.36 -24.63 3.46
CA ILE A 262 -0.75 -23.44 4.25
C ILE A 262 -1.08 -23.86 5.68
N GLN A 263 -0.29 -23.39 6.63
CA GLN A 263 -0.46 -23.63 8.06
C GLN A 263 -0.84 -22.31 8.74
N LEU A 264 -2.07 -22.25 9.23
CA LEU A 264 -2.65 -21.10 9.92
C LEU A 264 -2.38 -21.20 11.43
N ASN A 265 -2.47 -20.06 12.12
CA ASN A 265 -2.13 -19.93 13.54
C ASN A 265 -0.68 -20.30 13.87
N GLU A 266 0.23 -20.08 12.93
CA GLU A 266 1.67 -20.32 13.08
C GLU A 266 2.44 -19.01 13.18
N LEU A 267 2.65 -18.53 14.41
CA LEU A 267 3.40 -17.31 14.66
C LEU A 267 4.90 -17.56 14.57
N VAL A 268 5.55 -17.00 13.56
CA VAL A 268 7.02 -16.98 13.46
C VAL A 268 7.58 -15.81 14.26
N ASP A 269 8.50 -16.09 15.17
CA ASP A 269 9.14 -15.08 16.04
C ASP A 269 10.68 -15.13 16.02
N GLN A 270 11.27 -16.13 15.37
CA GLN A 270 12.71 -16.22 15.13
C GLN A 270 13.02 -16.85 13.76
N VAL A 271 14.00 -16.29 13.07
CA VAL A 271 14.55 -16.77 11.81
C VAL A 271 16.04 -17.06 12.01
N ASN A 272 16.45 -18.31 11.82
CA ASN A 272 17.85 -18.70 11.77
C ASN A 272 18.26 -18.91 10.31
N TRP A 273 19.24 -18.14 9.85
CA TRP A 273 19.66 -18.16 8.46
C TRP A 273 21.18 -18.09 8.31
N ASN A 274 21.65 -18.30 7.07
CA ASN A 274 23.07 -18.21 6.73
C ASN A 274 23.25 -18.10 5.20
N GLU A 275 24.41 -17.61 4.79
CA GLU A 275 24.77 -17.42 3.37
C GLU A 275 25.58 -18.59 2.78
N ASN A 276 26.06 -19.51 3.61
CA ASN A 276 27.05 -20.51 3.19
C ASN A 276 26.49 -21.58 2.21
N GLY A 277 25.17 -21.69 2.07
CA GLY A 277 24.51 -22.63 1.16
C GLY A 277 24.55 -24.10 1.60
N LEU A 278 25.27 -24.42 2.68
CA LEU A 278 25.53 -25.78 3.16
C LEU A 278 24.54 -26.21 4.23
N GLU A 279 24.15 -25.28 5.11
CA GLU A 279 23.23 -25.55 6.21
C GLU A 279 21.81 -25.10 5.88
N PRO A 280 20.78 -25.86 6.28
CA PRO A 280 19.41 -25.45 6.06
C PRO A 280 19.06 -24.24 6.93
N LEU A 281 18.13 -23.42 6.43
CA LEU A 281 17.53 -22.33 7.17
C LEU A 281 16.42 -22.87 8.05
N SER A 282 16.08 -22.17 9.13
CA SER A 282 14.96 -22.55 9.97
C SER A 282 14.22 -21.37 10.57
N VAL A 283 12.96 -21.59 10.89
CA VAL A 283 12.13 -20.64 11.64
C VAL A 283 11.58 -21.29 12.88
N ARG A 284 11.50 -20.52 13.97
CA ARG A 284 10.79 -20.90 15.19
C ARG A 284 9.35 -20.43 15.08
N CYS A 285 8.42 -21.33 15.31
CA CYS A 285 6.99 -21.12 15.20
C CYS A 285 6.33 -21.40 16.55
N LYS A 286 5.29 -20.64 16.87
CA LYS A 286 4.39 -20.87 17.98
C LYS A 286 2.98 -21.06 17.45
N ASN A 287 2.40 -22.23 17.69
CA ASN A 287 1.06 -22.56 17.23
C ASN A 287 -0.05 -21.93 18.11
N ALA A 288 -1.32 -22.18 17.78
CA ALA A 288 -2.49 -21.69 18.53
C ALA A 288 -2.50 -22.12 20.01
N ASP A 289 -2.01 -23.32 20.31
CA ASP A 289 -1.93 -23.88 21.67
C ASP A 289 -0.72 -23.35 22.45
N GLY A 290 0.12 -22.56 21.79
CA GLY A 290 1.34 -21.98 22.34
C GLY A 290 2.53 -22.93 22.35
N GLU A 291 2.42 -24.08 21.69
CA GLU A 291 3.53 -25.01 21.50
C GLU A 291 4.54 -24.42 20.52
N VAL A 292 5.81 -24.54 20.87
CA VAL A 292 6.92 -24.03 20.07
C VAL A 292 7.53 -25.18 19.28
N HIS A 293 7.71 -24.99 17.99
CA HIS A 293 8.40 -25.94 17.13
C HIS A 293 9.24 -25.22 16.06
N THR A 294 10.07 -25.98 15.35
CA THR A 294 10.98 -25.45 14.33
C THR A 294 10.65 -26.03 12.97
N VAL A 295 10.53 -25.18 11.97
CA VAL A 295 10.38 -25.58 10.56
C VAL A 295 11.70 -25.32 9.84
N VAL A 296 12.22 -26.35 9.17
CA VAL A 296 13.50 -26.33 8.46
C VAL A 296 13.26 -26.36 6.94
N GLY A 297 14.06 -25.62 6.17
CA GLY A 297 13.98 -25.53 4.71
C GLY A 297 15.29 -25.07 4.07
N ASP A 298 15.37 -25.13 2.75
CA ASP A 298 16.54 -24.69 1.97
C ASP A 298 16.60 -23.16 1.83
N ALA A 299 15.45 -22.48 1.82
CA ALA A 299 15.32 -21.03 1.71
C ALA A 299 14.09 -20.52 2.46
N ILE A 300 14.08 -19.22 2.76
CA ILE A 300 13.00 -18.49 3.44
C ILE A 300 12.59 -17.27 2.61
N ILE A 301 11.29 -17.04 2.46
CA ILE A 301 10.72 -15.78 1.96
C ILE A 301 9.96 -15.10 3.10
N MET A 302 10.43 -13.92 3.51
CA MET A 302 9.76 -13.07 4.49
C MET A 302 8.73 -12.19 3.79
N THR A 303 7.46 -12.29 4.19
CA THR A 303 6.38 -11.44 3.66
C THR A 303 5.62 -10.65 4.73
N THR A 304 6.23 -10.55 5.90
CA THR A 304 5.70 -9.81 7.03
C THR A 304 5.68 -8.30 6.75
N PRO A 305 4.70 -7.55 7.28
CA PRO A 305 4.62 -6.09 7.11
C PRO A 305 5.89 -5.36 7.55
N LEU A 306 6.16 -4.18 6.96
CA LEU A 306 7.34 -3.37 7.30
C LEU A 306 7.42 -3.04 8.79
N GLY A 307 6.26 -2.72 9.41
CA GLY A 307 6.17 -2.47 10.85
C GLY A 307 6.62 -3.65 11.73
N THR A 308 6.60 -4.89 11.24
CA THR A 308 7.15 -6.05 11.98
C THR A 308 8.65 -5.89 12.27
N TYR A 309 9.40 -5.29 11.34
CA TYR A 309 10.84 -5.04 11.50
C TYR A 309 11.09 -3.83 12.40
N HIS A 310 10.34 -2.74 12.23
CA HIS A 310 10.42 -1.54 13.10
C HIS A 310 10.19 -1.85 14.57
N HIS A 311 9.29 -2.79 14.86
CA HIS A 311 8.96 -3.21 16.23
C HIS A 311 9.74 -4.43 16.71
N ASN A 312 10.71 -4.93 15.93
CA ASN A 312 11.53 -6.11 16.27
C ASN A 312 10.69 -7.34 16.68
N LEU A 313 9.56 -7.57 16.01
CA LEU A 313 8.64 -8.66 16.35
C LEU A 313 9.20 -10.04 15.95
N ILE A 314 10.19 -10.07 15.07
CA ILE A 314 10.88 -11.28 14.62
C ILE A 314 12.38 -11.08 14.82
N SER A 315 13.02 -12.04 15.49
CA SER A 315 14.47 -12.05 15.69
C SER A 315 15.19 -12.74 14.54
N PHE A 316 16.28 -12.17 14.04
CA PHE A 316 17.13 -12.77 13.01
C PHE A 316 18.47 -13.21 13.60
N ASN A 317 18.88 -14.45 13.30
CA ASN A 317 20.16 -15.01 13.72
C ASN A 317 20.88 -15.66 12.52
N PRO A 318 22.00 -15.09 12.02
CA PRO A 318 22.60 -13.83 12.45
C PRO A 318 21.69 -12.62 12.16
N PRO A 319 22.01 -11.41 12.65
CA PRO A 319 21.31 -10.19 12.23
C PRO A 319 21.27 -10.04 10.71
N LEU A 320 20.28 -9.32 10.20
CA LEU A 320 20.18 -9.00 8.77
C LEU A 320 21.43 -8.22 8.29
N PRO A 321 21.76 -8.27 6.99
CA PRO A 321 22.79 -7.40 6.42
C PRO A 321 22.60 -5.92 6.78
N ASP A 322 23.70 -5.20 7.00
CA ASP A 322 23.67 -3.80 7.47
C ASP A 322 22.94 -2.86 6.50
N ASP A 323 23.05 -3.11 5.19
CA ASP A 323 22.36 -2.36 4.14
C ASP A 323 20.85 -2.59 4.17
N ILE A 324 20.38 -3.83 4.41
CA ILE A 324 18.96 -4.13 4.62
C ILE A 324 18.45 -3.46 5.89
N GLN A 325 19.19 -3.55 7.01
CA GLN A 325 18.81 -2.89 8.26
C GLN A 325 18.70 -1.36 8.09
N HIS A 326 19.67 -0.77 7.39
CA HIS A 326 19.67 0.65 7.10
C HIS A 326 18.50 1.06 6.19
N GLY A 327 18.26 0.31 5.11
CA GLY A 327 17.13 0.53 4.22
C GLY A 327 15.78 0.47 4.94
N ILE A 328 15.58 -0.53 5.82
CA ILE A 328 14.37 -0.63 6.67
C ILE A 328 14.26 0.62 7.55
N SER A 329 15.35 1.07 8.18
CA SER A 329 15.34 2.27 9.05
C SER A 329 15.06 3.58 8.31
N LYS A 330 15.16 3.56 6.97
CA LYS A 330 14.95 4.71 6.07
C LYS A 330 13.66 4.59 5.27
N PHE A 331 12.74 3.74 5.70
CA PHE A 331 11.42 3.64 5.10
C PHE A 331 10.35 3.59 6.19
N SER A 332 9.54 4.64 6.28
CA SER A 332 8.51 4.75 7.31
C SER A 332 7.27 3.91 7.01
N TYR A 333 6.43 3.79 8.04
CA TYR A 333 5.18 3.03 8.01
C TYR A 333 4.03 3.93 8.45
N GLY A 334 2.99 4.01 7.62
CA GLY A 334 1.82 4.86 7.84
C GLY A 334 0.57 4.07 8.23
N ALA A 335 -0.47 4.79 8.62
CA ALA A 335 -1.77 4.24 9.00
C ALA A 335 -2.94 5.02 8.39
N LEU A 336 -3.77 4.32 7.62
CA LEU A 336 -5.08 4.78 7.16
C LEU A 336 -6.22 4.00 7.83
N GLY A 337 -7.04 4.69 8.61
CA GLY A 337 -8.23 4.14 9.25
C GLY A 337 -9.48 4.24 8.39
N LYS A 338 -10.42 3.32 8.61
CA LYS A 338 -11.79 3.41 8.07
C LYS A 338 -12.81 3.29 9.18
N VAL A 339 -13.84 4.12 9.11
CA VAL A 339 -15.00 4.07 10.00
C VAL A 339 -16.27 3.96 9.17
N PHE A 340 -17.02 2.88 9.37
CA PHE A 340 -18.26 2.58 8.67
C PHE A 340 -19.44 3.00 9.55
N PHE A 341 -20.31 3.86 9.02
CA PHE A 341 -21.50 4.35 9.71
C PHE A 341 -22.76 3.98 8.93
N GLU A 342 -23.54 3.05 9.48
CA GLU A 342 -24.80 2.60 8.90
C GLU A 342 -25.96 3.40 9.48
N PHE A 343 -26.83 3.91 8.62
CA PHE A 343 -27.99 4.73 9.00
C PHE A 343 -29.31 4.10 8.55
N SER A 344 -30.39 4.45 9.26
CA SER A 344 -31.74 3.99 8.93
C SER A 344 -32.28 4.53 7.59
N GLU A 345 -31.81 5.70 7.17
CA GLU A 345 -32.15 6.33 5.89
C GLU A 345 -30.96 7.13 5.35
N ILE A 346 -30.95 7.33 4.03
CA ILE A 346 -29.94 8.13 3.32
C ILE A 346 -30.32 9.60 3.47
N PHE A 347 -29.43 10.41 4.05
CA PHE A 347 -29.62 11.85 4.23
C PHE A 347 -28.62 12.72 3.45
N TRP A 348 -27.63 12.09 2.82
CA TRP A 348 -26.58 12.70 1.99
C TRP A 348 -26.93 12.67 0.50
N SER A 349 -26.08 13.25 -0.35
CA SER A 349 -26.28 13.25 -1.82
C SER A 349 -26.35 11.83 -2.37
N LYS A 350 -27.27 11.59 -3.30
CA LYS A 350 -27.37 10.32 -4.04
C LYS A 350 -26.69 10.38 -5.40
N ASP A 351 -26.06 11.51 -5.74
CA ASP A 351 -25.47 11.75 -7.05
C ASP A 351 -23.94 11.83 -7.01
N ASN A 352 -23.35 11.80 -5.82
CA ASN A 352 -21.91 11.92 -5.59
C ASN A 352 -21.42 10.74 -4.77
N ASP A 353 -20.38 10.07 -5.25
CA ASP A 353 -19.77 8.90 -4.61
C ASP A 353 -18.77 9.24 -3.50
N GLN A 354 -18.29 10.49 -3.46
CA GLN A 354 -17.35 10.97 -2.46
C GLN A 354 -17.73 12.34 -1.88
N PHE A 355 -17.50 12.49 -0.57
CA PHE A 355 -17.57 13.75 0.16
C PHE A 355 -16.22 14.01 0.83
N ILE A 356 -15.59 15.12 0.48
CA ILE A 356 -14.26 15.49 0.97
C ILE A 356 -14.42 16.69 1.89
N TYR A 357 -13.86 16.61 3.09
CA TYR A 357 -13.91 17.69 4.06
C TYR A 357 -12.50 18.27 4.28
N TYR A 358 -12.40 19.60 4.22
CA TYR A 358 -11.19 20.35 4.54
C TYR A 358 -11.37 21.07 5.88
N PRO A 359 -10.45 20.87 6.85
CA PRO A 359 -10.47 21.64 8.08
C PRO A 359 -10.24 23.12 7.81
N SER A 360 -10.75 23.97 8.69
CA SER A 360 -10.60 25.42 8.58
C SER A 360 -9.12 25.82 8.68
N PRO A 361 -8.65 26.79 7.88
CA PRO A 361 -7.33 27.38 8.07
C PRO A 361 -7.20 27.96 9.49
N PRO A 362 -6.02 27.90 10.11
CA PRO A 362 -5.79 28.57 11.38
C PRO A 362 -6.03 30.08 11.23
N ASP A 363 -6.58 30.71 12.27
CA ASP A 363 -6.73 32.16 12.29
C ASP A 363 -5.34 32.84 12.31
N GLU A 364 -5.17 33.97 11.60
CA GLU A 364 -3.89 34.69 11.52
C GLU A 364 -3.32 35.07 12.92
N GLU A 365 -4.16 35.21 13.94
CA GLU A 365 -3.74 35.49 15.33
C GLU A 365 -3.21 34.24 16.07
N GLU A 366 -3.65 33.03 15.71
CA GLU A 366 -3.18 31.78 16.32
C GLU A 366 -1.76 31.39 15.85
N GLU A 367 -1.39 31.70 14.60
CA GLU A 367 -0.03 31.45 14.06
C GLU A 367 1.06 32.27 14.77
N VAL A 368 0.76 33.50 15.20
CA VAL A 368 1.72 34.34 15.93
C VAL A 368 1.98 33.78 17.34
N LEU A 369 0.98 33.17 17.96
CA LEU A 369 1.07 32.59 19.30
C LEU A 369 1.70 31.18 19.31
N SER A 370 1.50 30.39 18.25
CA SER A 370 2.04 29.02 18.15
C SER A 370 3.55 28.99 17.91
N SER A 371 4.11 30.00 17.24
CA SER A 371 5.57 30.14 17.02
C SER A 371 6.40 30.36 18.31
N SER A 372 5.75 30.62 19.44
CA SER A 372 6.39 30.89 20.73
C SER A 372 6.04 29.90 21.86
N SER A 373 5.28 28.84 21.57
CA SER A 373 4.76 27.93 22.61
C SER A 373 4.83 26.47 22.19
N TYR A 374 5.93 25.78 22.55
CA TYR A 374 5.90 24.33 22.69
C TYR A 374 4.93 23.97 23.82
N GLY A 375 3.76 23.44 23.46
CA GLY A 375 2.80 22.85 24.39
C GLY A 375 1.98 23.89 25.18
N SER A 376 0.87 24.34 24.60
CA SER A 376 -0.26 24.84 25.37
C SER A 376 -1.55 24.62 24.59
N ASN A 377 -2.40 23.72 25.10
CA ASN A 377 -3.79 23.59 24.71
C ASN A 377 -4.50 24.94 24.87
N SER A 378 -4.92 25.56 23.78
CA SER A 378 -6.05 26.49 23.79
C SER A 378 -6.47 26.91 22.38
N SER A 379 -7.47 26.21 21.85
CA SER A 379 -8.70 26.86 21.42
C SER A 379 -9.86 25.91 21.72
N GLU A 380 -10.97 26.45 22.22
CA GLU A 380 -12.25 25.73 22.36
C GLU A 380 -12.86 25.42 20.97
N GLY A 381 -12.03 25.08 19.98
CA GLY A 381 -12.47 24.34 18.80
C GLY A 381 -12.90 22.97 19.28
N SER A 382 -14.20 22.70 19.25
CA SER A 382 -14.75 21.46 19.80
C SER A 382 -13.97 20.25 19.26
N ASP A 383 -13.32 19.50 20.15
CA ASP A 383 -12.54 18.30 19.82
C ASP A 383 -13.43 17.27 19.09
N ASN A 384 -13.38 17.33 17.75
CA ASN A 384 -14.26 16.58 16.87
C ASN A 384 -13.61 16.39 15.48
N ILE A 385 -14.27 15.60 14.62
CA ILE A 385 -13.75 15.25 13.28
C ILE A 385 -13.43 16.44 12.37
N LEU A 386 -14.06 17.60 12.58
CA LEU A 386 -13.89 18.81 11.76
C LEU A 386 -12.50 19.47 11.90
N ALA A 387 -11.69 19.03 12.85
CA ALA A 387 -10.27 19.42 12.95
C ALA A 387 -9.37 18.64 11.98
N TYR A 388 -9.90 17.64 11.28
CA TYR A 388 -9.12 16.71 10.46
C TYR A 388 -9.68 16.61 9.05
N PRO A 389 -8.82 16.40 8.02
CA PRO A 389 -9.27 16.10 6.68
C PRO A 389 -9.99 14.74 6.66
N THR A 390 -11.02 14.60 5.81
CA THR A 390 -11.65 13.29 5.59
C THR A 390 -12.01 13.09 4.13
N VAL A 391 -11.92 11.83 3.69
CA VAL A 391 -12.55 11.35 2.46
C VAL A 391 -13.65 10.38 2.87
N THR A 392 -14.89 10.73 2.58
CA THR A 392 -16.07 9.92 2.92
C THR A 392 -16.65 9.30 1.66
N ILE A 393 -16.70 7.96 1.63
CA ILE A 393 -17.22 7.19 0.52
C ILE A 393 -18.71 6.90 0.73
N ASN A 394 -19.50 7.17 -0.30
CA ASN A 394 -20.94 6.93 -0.34
C ASN A 394 -21.23 5.47 -0.73
N LEU A 395 -21.32 4.57 0.25
CA LEU A 395 -21.59 3.15 -0.02
C LEU A 395 -23.01 2.88 -0.53
N ALA A 396 -23.91 3.87 -0.52
CA ALA A 396 -25.22 3.73 -1.16
C ALA A 396 -25.11 3.68 -2.68
N LEU A 397 -24.20 4.46 -3.28
CA LEU A 397 -23.92 4.37 -4.71
C LEU A 397 -23.02 3.19 -5.05
N VAL A 398 -22.00 2.96 -4.23
CA VAL A 398 -20.98 1.95 -4.53
C VAL A 398 -21.52 0.53 -4.37
N VAL A 399 -22.27 0.23 -3.30
CA VAL A 399 -22.72 -1.14 -2.96
C VAL A 399 -24.19 -1.24 -2.51
N ASP A 400 -25.01 -0.21 -2.78
CA ASP A 400 -26.44 -0.17 -2.39
C ASP A 400 -26.68 -0.40 -0.88
N LYS A 401 -25.85 0.25 -0.05
CA LYS A 401 -25.97 0.22 1.42
C LYS A 401 -26.17 1.63 1.98
N LYS A 402 -27.03 1.76 3.00
CA LYS A 402 -27.28 3.03 3.70
C LYS A 402 -26.12 3.36 4.66
N GLU A 403 -24.92 3.44 4.11
CA GLU A 403 -23.68 3.49 4.86
C GLU A 403 -22.71 4.51 4.26
N LEU A 404 -21.95 5.16 5.15
CA LEU A 404 -20.80 5.98 4.80
C LEU A 404 -19.53 5.31 5.32
N CYS A 405 -18.47 5.30 4.52
CA CYS A 405 -17.14 4.91 4.96
C CYS A 405 -16.26 6.16 5.04
N VAL A 406 -15.96 6.63 6.25
CA VAL A 406 -15.08 7.78 6.47
C VAL A 406 -13.64 7.29 6.61
N GLN A 407 -12.75 7.79 5.76
CA GLN A 407 -11.32 7.54 5.82
C GLN A 407 -10.62 8.65 6.60
N ILE A 408 -9.66 8.24 7.43
CA ILE A 408 -8.85 9.10 8.30
C ILE A 408 -7.40 8.62 8.32
N SER A 409 -6.45 9.53 8.43
CA SER A 409 -5.01 9.26 8.51
C SER A 409 -4.51 9.24 9.96
N GLU A 410 -3.28 8.78 10.17
CA GLU A 410 -2.55 9.07 11.40
C GLU A 410 -2.28 10.57 11.57
N PRO A 411 -2.20 11.07 12.83
CA PRO A 411 -2.30 10.33 14.09
C PRO A 411 -3.75 10.08 14.56
N LEU A 412 -4.76 10.60 13.83
CA LEU A 412 -6.16 10.48 14.25
C LEU A 412 -6.62 9.02 14.27
N THR A 413 -6.23 8.22 13.28
CA THR A 413 -6.65 6.81 13.21
C THR A 413 -6.27 6.03 14.47
N GLN A 414 -5.06 6.20 15.02
CA GLN A 414 -4.64 5.54 16.27
C GLN A 414 -5.62 5.84 17.41
N ARG A 415 -6.04 7.10 17.54
CA ARG A 415 -7.01 7.53 18.55
C ARG A 415 -8.38 6.91 18.30
N ILE A 416 -8.86 6.92 17.06
CA ILE A 416 -10.19 6.42 16.68
C ILE A 416 -10.29 4.90 16.82
N GLU A 417 -9.27 4.15 16.41
CA GLU A 417 -9.21 2.69 16.57
C GLU A 417 -9.14 2.26 18.04
N ALA A 418 -8.61 3.11 18.93
CA ALA A 418 -8.60 2.88 20.38
C ALA A 418 -9.95 3.23 21.07
N MET A 419 -10.89 3.90 20.39
CA MET A 419 -12.19 4.25 20.98
C MET A 419 -13.17 3.06 21.00
N ALA A 420 -13.26 2.38 22.15
CA ALA A 420 -14.24 1.30 22.32
C ALA A 420 -15.71 1.78 22.45
N ASP A 421 -15.94 3.03 22.89
CA ASP A 421 -17.29 3.57 23.08
C ASP A 421 -17.88 4.11 21.78
N LYS A 422 -18.74 3.30 21.16
CA LYS A 422 -19.46 3.64 19.92
C LYS A 422 -20.26 4.94 19.99
N LYS A 423 -20.76 5.36 21.17
CA LYS A 423 -21.50 6.63 21.31
C LYS A 423 -20.56 7.82 21.28
N LYS A 424 -19.40 7.72 21.93
CA LYS A 424 -18.35 8.76 21.86
C LYS A 424 -17.81 8.87 20.45
N LEU A 425 -17.55 7.73 19.80
CA LEU A 425 -17.14 7.68 18.41
C LEU A 425 -18.15 8.38 17.51
N TYR A 426 -19.44 8.04 17.60
CA TYR A 426 -20.46 8.72 16.81
C TYR A 426 -20.50 10.23 17.08
N LYS A 427 -20.46 10.66 18.35
CA LYS A 427 -20.45 12.09 18.71
C LYS A 427 -19.26 12.84 18.13
N PHE A 428 -18.10 12.19 18.03
CA PHE A 428 -16.91 12.78 17.42
C PHE A 428 -17.11 13.05 15.92
N PHE A 429 -17.82 12.17 15.20
CA PHE A 429 -18.12 12.30 13.77
C PHE A 429 -19.43 13.04 13.45
N GLU A 430 -20.31 13.21 14.44
CA GLU A 430 -21.64 13.82 14.26
C GLU A 430 -21.60 15.18 13.53
N PRO A 431 -20.65 16.10 13.81
CA PRO A 431 -20.57 17.37 13.09
C PRO A 431 -20.36 17.21 11.57
N LEU A 432 -19.56 16.25 11.12
CA LEU A 432 -19.40 15.96 9.69
C LEU A 432 -20.74 15.54 9.06
N PHE A 433 -21.47 14.63 9.70
CA PHE A 433 -22.78 14.21 9.19
C PHE A 433 -23.78 15.36 9.15
N LYS A 434 -23.69 16.31 10.09
CA LYS A 434 -24.53 17.51 10.06
C LYS A 434 -24.31 18.34 8.80
N LEU A 435 -23.07 18.44 8.31
CA LEU A 435 -22.70 19.12 7.07
C LEU A 435 -23.16 18.36 5.82
N LEU A 436 -23.09 17.02 5.83
CA LEU A 436 -23.44 16.19 4.67
C LEU A 436 -24.96 16.10 4.41
N ARG A 437 -25.82 16.60 5.31
CA ARG A 437 -27.28 16.60 5.13
C ARG A 437 -27.72 17.43 3.94
N THR A 438 -28.52 16.81 3.08
CA THR A 438 -29.23 17.49 1.97
C THR A 438 -30.40 18.35 2.47
N GLU A 439 -30.95 18.03 3.65
CA GLU A 439 -31.99 18.80 4.34
C GLU A 439 -31.44 19.39 5.66
N PRO A 440 -30.92 20.64 5.68
CA PRO A 440 -30.16 21.19 6.81
C PRO A 440 -30.88 21.19 8.17
N TYR A 441 -32.20 21.39 8.16
CA TYR A 441 -33.03 21.48 9.37
C TYR A 441 -33.59 20.13 9.85
N ARG A 442 -33.45 19.07 9.05
CA ARG A 442 -33.94 17.73 9.41
C ARG A 442 -32.96 17.08 10.37
N ALA A 443 -33.47 16.46 11.44
CA ALA A 443 -32.64 15.72 12.38
C ALA A 443 -31.87 14.59 11.67
N LEU A 444 -30.66 14.29 12.14
CA LEU A 444 -29.91 13.15 11.61
C LEU A 444 -30.69 11.85 11.85
N PRO A 445 -30.72 10.95 10.86
CA PRO A 445 -31.31 9.62 11.03
C PRO A 445 -30.68 8.82 12.16
N ARG A 446 -31.42 7.84 12.66
CA ARG A 446 -30.89 6.90 13.64
C ARG A 446 -29.70 6.14 13.06
N LEU A 447 -28.58 6.18 13.77
CA LEU A 447 -27.43 5.30 13.57
C LEU A 447 -27.83 3.85 13.90
N VAL A 448 -27.64 2.94 12.94
CA VAL A 448 -27.93 1.52 13.05
C VAL A 448 -26.70 0.77 13.56
N ASN A 449 -25.54 1.04 12.98
CA ASN A 449 -24.28 0.40 13.34
C ASN A 449 -23.10 1.34 13.09
N VAL A 450 -22.02 1.12 13.85
CA VAL A 450 -20.71 1.71 13.59
C VAL A 450 -19.63 0.65 13.80
N GLU A 451 -18.69 0.58 12.87
CA GLU A 451 -17.53 -0.31 12.91
C GLU A 451 -16.29 0.44 12.46
N THR A 452 -15.16 0.19 13.13
CA THR A 452 -13.87 0.84 12.87
C THR A 452 -12.85 -0.23 12.52
N THR A 453 -11.86 0.10 11.70
CA THR A 453 -10.65 -0.71 11.54
C THR A 453 -9.83 -0.75 12.84
N HIS A 454 -8.86 -1.65 12.94
CA HIS A 454 -7.98 -1.76 14.12
C HIS A 454 -6.53 -2.10 13.72
N TRP A 455 -6.06 -1.57 12.58
CA TRP A 455 -4.75 -1.91 12.02
C TRP A 455 -3.58 -1.35 12.86
N THR A 456 -3.75 -0.20 13.49
CA THR A 456 -2.76 0.42 14.38
C THR A 456 -2.62 -0.30 15.72
N GLN A 457 -3.58 -1.16 16.06
CA GLN A 457 -3.56 -1.97 17.28
C GLN A 457 -3.14 -3.42 17.00
N ASP A 458 -2.92 -3.77 15.73
CA ASP A 458 -2.66 -5.14 15.29
C ASP A 458 -1.16 -5.41 15.10
N PRO A 459 -0.51 -6.18 15.99
CA PRO A 459 0.91 -6.51 15.84
C PRO A 459 1.21 -7.30 14.56
N LEU A 460 0.26 -8.10 14.07
CA LEU A 460 0.41 -8.90 12.85
C LEU A 460 0.22 -8.05 11.58
N ALA A 461 -0.21 -6.80 11.72
CA ALA A 461 -0.15 -5.80 10.66
C ALA A 461 1.09 -4.89 10.80
N GLY A 462 1.87 -5.03 11.88
CA GLY A 462 2.98 -4.14 12.19
C GLY A 462 2.53 -2.79 12.77
N PHE A 463 1.37 -2.74 13.44
CA PHE A 463 0.79 -1.53 14.03
C PHE A 463 0.56 -0.38 13.05
N GLY A 464 0.24 -0.71 11.80
CA GLY A 464 -0.01 0.26 10.73
C GLY A 464 -0.66 -0.42 9.53
N THR A 465 -0.67 0.29 8.40
CA THR A 465 -1.41 -0.15 7.20
C THR A 465 -0.52 -0.40 6.00
N TYR A 466 0.40 0.49 5.64
CA TYR A 466 1.30 0.34 4.49
C TYR A 466 2.48 1.31 4.64
N SER A 467 3.54 1.11 3.86
CA SER A 467 4.70 2.00 3.90
C SER A 467 4.32 3.41 3.45
N ALA A 468 4.99 4.40 4.04
CA ALA A 468 4.78 5.80 3.75
C ALA A 468 6.13 6.51 3.80
N ASP A 469 6.33 7.51 2.95
CA ASP A 469 7.56 8.28 2.89
C ASP A 469 7.45 9.51 3.80
N LYS A 470 8.23 9.53 4.88
CA LYS A 470 8.33 10.68 5.80
C LYS A 470 9.60 11.48 5.52
N VAL A 471 9.64 12.72 6.00
CA VAL A 471 10.79 13.60 5.80
C VAL A 471 12.09 12.91 6.22
N GLY A 472 13.04 12.80 5.29
CA GLY A 472 14.35 12.19 5.52
C GLY A 472 14.41 10.66 5.35
N ASP A 473 13.31 10.03 4.96
CA ASP A 473 13.31 8.68 4.40
C ASP A 473 14.01 8.65 3.03
N ASP A 474 14.48 7.46 2.68
CA ASP A 474 15.04 7.15 1.38
C ASP A 474 14.73 5.66 1.07
N PRO A 475 13.52 5.36 0.54
CA PRO A 475 13.10 3.99 0.28
C PRO A 475 14.00 3.28 -0.74
N ASP A 476 14.79 4.02 -1.53
CA ASP A 476 15.69 3.45 -2.54
C ASP A 476 16.78 2.61 -1.89
N LEU A 477 17.22 2.98 -0.69
CA LEU A 477 18.21 2.22 0.08
C LEU A 477 17.73 0.79 0.36
N LEU A 478 16.45 0.60 0.68
CA LEU A 478 15.90 -0.74 0.88
C LEU A 478 15.83 -1.51 -0.44
N ILE A 479 15.37 -0.87 -1.52
CA ILE A 479 15.23 -1.52 -2.82
C ILE A 479 16.58 -1.95 -3.38
N GLU A 480 17.60 -1.09 -3.28
CA GLU A 480 18.98 -1.39 -3.66
C GLU A 480 19.56 -2.54 -2.83
N ALA A 481 19.35 -2.54 -1.51
CA ALA A 481 19.78 -3.63 -0.65
C ALA A 481 19.11 -4.97 -1.05
N LEU A 482 17.79 -4.98 -1.28
CA LEU A 482 17.08 -6.19 -1.71
C LEU A 482 17.61 -6.71 -3.06
N GLU A 483 17.95 -5.81 -3.99
CA GLU A 483 18.54 -6.18 -5.28
C GLU A 483 19.96 -6.75 -5.13
N ASN A 484 20.78 -6.19 -4.25
CA ASN A 484 22.12 -6.71 -3.93
C ASN A 484 22.06 -8.14 -3.36
N HIS A 485 21.01 -8.44 -2.58
CA HIS A 485 20.81 -9.73 -1.92
C HIS A 485 19.90 -10.70 -2.67
N LYS A 486 19.48 -10.39 -3.91
CA LYS A 486 18.53 -11.21 -4.68
C LYS A 486 18.97 -12.66 -4.95
N GLY A 487 20.28 -12.93 -4.90
CA GLY A 487 20.84 -14.28 -5.04
C GLY A 487 20.78 -15.13 -3.76
N GLY A 488 20.42 -14.52 -2.62
CA GLY A 488 20.42 -15.16 -1.30
C GLY A 488 19.28 -16.14 -1.09
N ARG A 489 19.42 -16.98 -0.04
CA ARG A 489 18.38 -17.94 0.38
C ARG A 489 17.37 -17.34 1.37
N LEU A 490 17.61 -16.12 1.84
CA LEU A 490 16.65 -15.30 2.56
C LEU A 490 16.17 -14.21 1.61
N GLN A 491 14.90 -14.25 1.23
CA GLN A 491 14.27 -13.27 0.33
C GLN A 491 13.20 -12.48 1.08
N PHE A 492 12.88 -11.30 0.57
CA PHE A 492 11.82 -10.44 1.09
C PHE A 492 10.81 -10.14 -0.02
N ALA A 493 9.53 -10.12 0.34
CA ALA A 493 8.46 -9.68 -0.54
C ALA A 493 7.35 -8.99 0.26
N GLY A 494 6.55 -8.16 -0.40
CA GLY A 494 5.58 -7.29 0.23
C GLY A 494 5.47 -5.96 -0.52
N GLU A 495 4.53 -5.12 -0.12
CA GLU A 495 4.35 -3.81 -0.75
C GLU A 495 5.53 -2.86 -0.50
N HIS A 496 6.21 -2.98 0.64
CA HIS A 496 7.44 -2.24 0.97
C HIS A 496 8.70 -2.73 0.23
N CYS A 497 8.60 -3.79 -0.59
CA CYS A 497 9.73 -4.33 -1.38
C CYS A 497 9.72 -3.83 -2.83
N THR A 498 9.02 -2.73 -3.11
CA THR A 498 8.95 -2.13 -4.44
C THR A 498 8.66 -0.64 -4.34
N LYS A 499 9.26 0.16 -5.24
CA LYS A 499 8.84 1.56 -5.48
C LYS A 499 7.55 1.66 -6.29
N VAL A 500 7.35 0.63 -7.11
CA VAL A 500 6.34 0.52 -8.16
C VAL A 500 5.18 -0.27 -7.56
N ALA A 501 4.03 0.36 -7.35
CA ALA A 501 2.94 -0.27 -6.57
C ALA A 501 3.21 -0.45 -5.07
N ASN A 502 4.04 0.42 -4.51
CA ASN A 502 4.16 0.63 -3.08
C ASN A 502 2.81 0.98 -2.43
N GLY A 503 2.53 0.42 -1.25
CA GLY A 503 1.23 0.50 -0.57
C GLY A 503 0.06 -0.22 -1.27
N CYS A 504 0.25 -0.69 -2.50
CA CYS A 504 -0.77 -1.22 -3.38
C CYS A 504 -0.75 -2.78 -3.43
N VAL A 505 -1.92 -3.40 -3.59
CA VAL A 505 -2.06 -4.88 -3.60
C VAL A 505 -1.28 -5.53 -4.75
N HIS A 506 -1.28 -4.91 -5.93
CA HIS A 506 -0.57 -5.42 -7.10
C HIS A 506 0.95 -5.32 -6.98
N GLY A 507 1.46 -4.38 -6.18
CA GLY A 507 2.90 -4.31 -5.87
C GLY A 507 3.33 -5.46 -4.97
N ALA A 508 2.58 -5.72 -3.90
CA ALA A 508 2.81 -6.90 -3.05
C ALA A 508 2.72 -8.22 -3.84
N PHE A 509 1.75 -8.34 -4.75
CA PHE A 509 1.64 -9.52 -5.61
C PHE A 509 2.87 -9.67 -6.52
N ALA A 510 3.34 -8.58 -7.13
CA ALA A 510 4.49 -8.60 -8.02
C ALA A 510 5.80 -8.97 -7.29
N THR A 511 6.03 -8.42 -6.08
CA THR A 511 7.24 -8.73 -5.31
C THR A 511 7.26 -10.19 -4.83
N GLY A 512 6.09 -10.77 -4.51
CA GLY A 512 5.96 -12.21 -4.26
C GLY A 512 6.42 -13.05 -5.45
N GLU A 513 6.00 -12.70 -6.67
CA GLU A 513 6.48 -13.39 -7.87
C GLU A 513 7.99 -13.18 -8.10
N THR A 514 8.52 -11.97 -7.90
CA THR A 514 9.95 -11.68 -8.01
C THR A 514 10.78 -12.55 -7.07
N SER A 515 10.40 -12.64 -5.79
CA SER A 515 11.09 -13.50 -4.81
C SER A 515 11.08 -14.97 -5.19
N ALA A 516 9.97 -15.48 -5.73
CA ALA A 516 9.89 -16.85 -6.24
C ALA A 516 10.82 -17.07 -7.44
N LYS A 517 10.88 -16.12 -8.40
CA LYS A 517 11.80 -16.19 -9.54
C LYS A 517 13.27 -16.18 -9.11
N ASN A 518 13.61 -15.36 -8.11
CA ASN A 518 14.96 -15.31 -7.53
C ASN A 518 15.37 -16.68 -6.98
N LEU A 519 14.49 -17.33 -6.20
CA LEU A 519 14.78 -18.67 -5.65
C LEU A 519 14.78 -19.77 -6.72
N LEU A 520 13.89 -19.72 -7.71
CA LEU A 520 13.92 -20.68 -8.82
C LEU A 520 15.26 -20.59 -9.56
N ALA A 521 15.74 -19.38 -9.83
CA ALA A 521 17.04 -19.15 -10.45
C ALA A 521 18.20 -19.68 -9.58
N SER A 522 18.18 -19.43 -8.26
CA SER A 522 19.23 -19.92 -7.35
C SER A 522 19.22 -21.45 -7.19
N PHE A 523 18.06 -22.09 -7.41
CA PHE A 523 17.93 -23.54 -7.44
C PHE A 523 18.19 -24.18 -8.81
N GLY A 524 18.47 -23.38 -9.85
CA GLY A 524 18.65 -23.88 -11.21
C GLY A 524 17.36 -24.39 -11.87
N ILE A 525 16.19 -23.97 -11.37
CA ILE A 525 14.88 -24.33 -11.89
C ILE A 525 14.42 -23.24 -12.86
N GLN A 526 14.19 -23.60 -14.12
CA GLN A 526 13.77 -22.63 -15.14
C GLN A 526 12.34 -22.14 -14.89
N TYR A 527 12.17 -20.81 -14.83
CA TYR A 527 10.85 -20.18 -14.82
C TYR A 527 10.19 -20.29 -16.20
N ASP A 528 8.95 -20.79 -16.25
CA ASP A 528 8.27 -21.12 -17.50
C ASP A 528 7.64 -19.92 -18.24
N GLY A 529 7.75 -18.72 -17.67
CA GLY A 529 7.23 -17.49 -18.29
C GLY A 529 5.72 -17.33 -18.19
N GLY A 530 5.00 -18.14 -17.39
CA GLY A 530 3.57 -17.95 -17.16
C GLY A 530 3.24 -16.52 -16.70
N ASP A 531 2.23 -15.89 -17.31
CA ASP A 531 1.81 -14.53 -16.95
C ASP A 531 1.19 -14.52 -15.54
N LEU A 532 1.34 -13.37 -14.87
CA LEU A 532 0.85 -13.07 -13.53
C LEU A 532 -0.61 -13.50 -13.30
N VAL A 533 -1.44 -13.50 -14.36
CA VAL A 533 -2.87 -13.82 -14.35
C VAL A 533 -3.30 -14.98 -15.26
N SER A 534 -2.38 -15.56 -16.05
CA SER A 534 -2.70 -16.64 -16.99
C SER A 534 -2.73 -18.03 -16.35
N LEU A 535 -2.56 -18.14 -15.02
CA LEU A 535 -2.71 -19.40 -14.32
C LEU A 535 -4.15 -19.92 -14.48
N LYS A 536 -4.27 -21.02 -15.20
CA LYS A 536 -5.33 -22.02 -15.14
C LYS A 536 -4.65 -23.37 -15.01
#